data_AF-A0A645CM48-F1
#
_entry.id   AF-A0A645CM48-F1
#
_cell.length_a   1.000
_cell.length_b   1.000
_cell.length_c   1.000
_cell.angle_alpha   90.00
_cell.angle_beta   90.00
_cell.angle_gamma   90.00
#
_symmetry.space_group_name_H-M   'P 1'
#
loop_
_entity.id
_entity.type
_entity.pdbx_description
1 polymer ?
#
loop_
_entity_poly.entity_id
_entity_poly.type
_entity_poly.pdbx_seq_one_letter_code
_entity_poly.pdbx_strand_id
1 'polypeptide(L)'
;MDHNGRAWKCDTQPYGLFAICADTADGVDWPHDSIVQHEVSHNFHAVDQDSASHPTCIMNEAYAYADTYIWCTSCGNTVHNGIDN
;
A
#
# COMPACT_ATOMS: atom_id res chain seq x y z
N MET A 1 2.33 -11.98 -1.94
CA MET A 1 3.11 -10.73 -2.03
C MET A 1 3.99 -10.66 -0.79
N ASP A 2 5.10 -9.93 -0.82
CA ASP A 2 5.76 -9.57 0.44
C ASP A 2 4.93 -8.47 1.15
N HIS A 3 5.29 -8.12 2.39
CA HIS A 3 4.57 -7.13 3.22
C HIS A 3 4.56 -5.69 2.64
N ASN A 4 4.99 -5.48 1.39
CA ASN A 4 5.04 -4.16 0.76
C ASN A 4 4.33 -4.13 -0.61
N GLY A 5 3.47 -5.13 -0.89
CA GLY A 5 2.72 -5.19 -2.14
C GLY A 5 3.58 -5.40 -3.37
N ARG A 6 4.86 -5.74 -3.19
CA ARG A 6 5.80 -6.00 -4.28
C ARG A 6 5.97 -7.50 -4.50
N ALA A 7 6.35 -7.87 -5.72
CA ALA A 7 6.91 -9.18 -5.95
C ALA A 7 8.36 -9.15 -5.47
N TRP A 8 8.81 -10.14 -4.68
CA TRP A 8 10.18 -10.29 -4.14
C TRP A 8 11.33 -9.94 -5.11
N LYS A 9 11.15 -10.16 -6.41
CA LYS A 9 12.15 -9.81 -7.44
C LYS A 9 12.30 -8.30 -7.68
N CYS A 10 11.31 -7.49 -7.30
CA CYS A 10 11.35 -6.03 -7.40
C CYS A 10 12.31 -5.41 -6.38
N ASP A 11 12.46 -6.03 -5.19
CA ASP A 11 13.41 -5.58 -4.17
C ASP A 11 14.87 -5.90 -4.51
N THR A 12 15.10 -6.77 -5.51
CA THR A 12 16.43 -7.29 -5.85
C THR A 12 16.88 -7.02 -7.28
N GLN A 13 16.00 -6.55 -8.17
CA GLN A 13 16.32 -6.31 -9.59
C GLN A 13 15.53 -5.12 -10.17
N PRO A 14 16.16 -4.27 -10.99
CA PRO A 14 15.53 -3.06 -11.57
C PRO A 14 14.46 -3.34 -12.66
N TYR A 15 14.17 -4.62 -12.96
CA TYR A 15 13.24 -5.03 -14.02
C TYR A 15 12.20 -6.07 -13.55
N GLY A 16 11.86 -6.05 -12.26
CA GLY A 16 10.79 -6.90 -11.72
C GLY A 16 9.43 -6.58 -12.35
N LEU A 17 8.64 -7.61 -12.67
CA LEU A 17 7.26 -7.45 -13.11
C LEU A 17 6.46 -6.68 -12.04
N PHE A 18 5.73 -5.66 -12.48
CA PHE A 18 4.87 -4.81 -11.66
C PHE A 18 3.81 -5.64 -10.92
N ALA A 19 3.56 -5.27 -9.67
CA ALA A 19 2.54 -5.92 -8.85
C ALA A 19 1.14 -5.44 -9.25
N ILE A 20 0.38 -6.35 -9.85
CA ILE A 20 -1.07 -6.20 -9.95
C ILE A 20 -1.63 -6.63 -8.60
N CYS A 21 -2.19 -5.68 -7.86
CA CYS A 21 -3.00 -6.02 -6.69
C CYS A 21 -4.25 -6.75 -7.18
N ALA A 22 -4.25 -8.07 -7.08
CA ALA A 22 -5.44 -8.88 -7.03
C ALA A 22 -5.50 -9.45 -5.61
N ASP A 23 -6.34 -8.85 -4.79
CA ASP A 23 -6.77 -9.43 -3.53
C ASP A 23 -7.70 -10.62 -3.87
N THR A 24 -7.42 -11.79 -3.29
CA THR A 24 -8.45 -12.79 -3.07
C THR A 24 -8.22 -13.36 -1.67
N ALA A 25 -8.91 -12.80 -0.68
CA ALA A 25 -8.95 -13.38 0.66
C ALA A 25 -9.81 -14.66 0.67
N ASP A 26 -9.28 -15.74 1.24
CA ASP A 26 -10.03 -16.97 1.45
C ASP A 26 -10.98 -16.79 2.66
N GLY A 27 -12.26 -16.52 2.39
CA GLY A 27 -13.35 -16.67 3.36
C GLY A 27 -14.01 -15.39 3.92
N VAL A 28 -13.39 -14.21 3.87
CA VAL A 28 -14.01 -12.95 4.31
C VAL A 28 -13.71 -11.87 3.27
N ASP A 29 -14.76 -11.28 2.69
CA ASP A 29 -14.69 -10.05 1.89
C ASP A 29 -14.31 -8.92 2.86
N TRP A 30 -13.02 -8.65 2.98
CA TRP A 30 -12.55 -7.44 3.62
C TRP A 30 -12.92 -6.26 2.72
N PRO A 31 -12.92 -5.03 3.22
CA PRO A 31 -12.88 -3.87 2.33
C PRO A 31 -11.57 -3.92 1.53
N HIS A 32 -11.58 -4.70 0.45
CA HIS A 32 -10.41 -5.00 -0.37
C HIS A 32 -9.85 -3.72 -0.99
N ASP A 33 -10.69 -2.68 -1.13
CA ASP A 33 -10.32 -1.38 -1.65
C ASP A 33 -9.24 -0.69 -0.79
N SER A 34 -9.30 -0.79 0.55
CA SER A 34 -8.32 -0.14 1.42
C SER A 34 -6.96 -0.84 1.37
N ILE A 35 -6.94 -2.18 1.43
CA ILE A 35 -5.71 -2.96 1.34
C ILE A 35 -5.09 -2.81 -0.05
N VAL A 36 -5.89 -2.91 -1.11
CA VAL A 36 -5.41 -2.65 -2.48
C VAL A 36 -4.86 -1.24 -2.60
N GLN A 37 -5.49 -0.23 -2.00
CA GLN A 37 -4.97 1.14 -2.02
C GLN A 37 -3.66 1.28 -1.22
N HIS A 38 -3.52 0.62 -0.07
CA HIS A 38 -2.25 0.54 0.67
C HIS A 38 -1.14 -0.01 -0.22
N GLU A 39 -1.38 -1.15 -0.86
CA GLU A 39 -0.35 -1.85 -1.64
C GLU A 39 -0.04 -1.14 -2.98
N VAL A 40 -1.05 -0.55 -3.62
CA VAL A 40 -0.85 0.30 -4.79
C VAL A 40 -0.01 1.54 -4.44
N SER A 41 -0.13 2.07 -3.22
CA SER A 41 0.66 3.23 -2.79
C SER A 41 2.16 2.93 -2.72
N HIS A 42 2.56 1.69 -2.43
CA HIS A 42 3.96 1.24 -2.48
C HIS A 42 4.57 1.34 -3.89
N ASN A 43 3.78 1.22 -4.96
CA ASN A 43 4.24 1.42 -6.34
C ASN A 43 4.70 2.87 -6.59
N PHE A 44 4.21 3.82 -5.79
CA PHE A 44 4.63 5.23 -5.83
C PHE A 44 5.69 5.56 -4.78
N HIS A 45 6.32 4.55 -4.18
CA HIS A 45 7.32 4.68 -3.12
C HIS A 45 6.79 5.26 -1.80
N ALA A 46 5.48 5.24 -1.55
CA ALA A 46 4.97 5.50 -0.21
C ALA A 46 5.42 4.35 0.70
N VAL A 47 6.01 4.66 1.86
CA VAL A 47 6.51 3.65 2.80
C VAL A 47 5.51 3.41 3.91
N ASP A 48 5.54 2.22 4.50
CA ASP A 48 4.70 1.89 5.64
C ASP A 48 4.90 2.86 6.81
N GLN A 49 3.82 3.09 7.52
CA GLN A 49 3.71 4.00 8.64
C GLN A 49 3.21 3.26 9.89
N ASP A 50 3.59 1.99 10.06
CA ASP A 50 3.14 1.06 11.12
C ASP A 50 3.58 1.51 12.53
N SER A 51 2.94 2.57 12.97
CA SER A 51 3.24 3.29 14.20
C SER A 51 1.98 3.97 14.70
N ALA A 52 1.84 4.03 16.03
CA ALA A 52 0.77 4.76 16.69
C ALA A 52 0.77 6.27 16.38
N SER A 53 1.88 6.81 15.87
CA SER A 53 2.01 8.22 15.44
C SER A 53 1.33 8.51 14.10
N HIS A 54 0.97 7.49 13.33
CA HIS A 54 0.23 7.62 12.06
C HIS A 54 -1.12 6.91 12.14
N PRO A 55 -1.97 7.26 13.13
CA PRO A 55 -3.30 6.69 13.21
C PRO A 55 -4.08 7.11 11.96
N THR A 56 -4.93 6.22 11.43
CA THR A 56 -5.79 6.49 10.25
C THR A 56 -5.06 6.72 8.93
N CYS A 57 -3.74 6.52 8.87
CA CYS A 57 -3.04 6.52 7.58
C CYS A 57 -3.27 5.16 6.89
N ILE A 58 -3.63 5.17 5.61
CA ILE A 58 -3.76 3.96 4.80
C ILE A 58 -2.42 3.23 4.64
N MET A 59 -1.29 3.94 4.71
CA MET A 59 0.04 3.31 4.76
C MET A 59 0.38 2.66 6.10
N ASN A 60 -0.54 2.66 7.07
CA ASN A 60 -0.40 1.82 8.26
C ASN A 60 -1.27 0.58 8.05
N GLU A 61 -0.64 -0.59 7.99
CA GLU A 61 -1.26 -1.87 7.65
C GLU A 61 -2.48 -2.13 8.55
N ALA A 62 -2.35 -1.92 9.87
CA ALA A 62 -3.44 -2.17 10.81
C ALA A 62 -4.67 -1.28 10.55
N TYR A 63 -4.47 -0.05 10.08
CA TYR A 63 -5.57 0.84 9.72
C TYR A 63 -6.10 0.57 8.31
N ALA A 64 -5.27 0.07 7.39
CA ALA A 64 -5.72 -0.45 6.10
C ALA A 64 -6.69 -1.62 6.30
N TYR A 65 -6.35 -2.59 7.17
CA TYR A 65 -7.25 -3.68 7.58
C TYR A 65 -8.53 -3.19 8.28
N ALA A 66 -8.46 -2.02 8.93
CA ALA A 66 -9.61 -1.38 9.57
C ALA A 66 -10.43 -0.48 8.63
N ASP A 67 -10.24 -0.61 7.30
CA ASP A 67 -11.00 0.13 6.27
C ASP A 67 -10.75 1.64 6.22
N THR A 68 -9.53 2.09 6.52
CA THR A 68 -9.17 3.47 6.23
C THR A 68 -8.83 3.65 4.75
N TYR A 69 -9.01 4.84 4.19
CA TYR A 69 -8.65 5.19 2.81
C TYR A 69 -7.85 6.50 2.74
N ILE A 70 -7.39 6.98 3.89
CA ILE A 70 -6.80 8.31 4.05
C ILE A 70 -5.28 8.20 4.01
N TRP A 71 -4.62 8.87 3.07
CA TRP A 71 -3.18 9.11 3.21
C TRP A 71 -2.92 10.20 4.23
N CYS A 72 -1.96 9.99 5.13
CA CYS A 72 -1.38 11.10 5.88
C CYS A 72 -0.64 12.04 4.92
N THR A 73 -0.42 13.30 5.30
CA THR A 73 0.11 14.33 4.41
C THR A 73 1.38 13.91 3.67
N SER A 74 2.34 13.28 4.36
CA SER A 74 3.59 12.84 3.73
C SER A 74 3.36 11.72 2.70
N CYS A 75 2.56 10.71 3.03
CA CYS A 75 2.26 9.61 2.11
C CYS A 75 1.45 10.09 0.91
N GLY A 76 0.48 10.98 1.13
CA GLY A 76 -0.34 11.56 0.06
C GLY A 76 0.51 12.40 -0.90
N ASN A 77 1.48 13.16 -0.39
CA ASN A 77 2.43 13.88 -1.22
C ASN A 77 3.28 12.92 -2.07
N THR A 78 3.78 11.82 -1.48
CA THR A 78 4.57 10.82 -2.21
C THR A 78 3.75 10.17 -3.32
N VAL A 79 2.53 9.73 -3.03
CA VAL A 79 1.63 9.12 -4.02
C VAL A 79 1.27 10.11 -5.12
N HIS A 80 0.80 11.32 -4.79
CA HIS A 80 0.45 12.34 -5.79
C HIS A 80 1.65 12.71 -6.68
N ASN A 81 2.84 12.90 -6.10
CA ASN A 81 4.04 13.19 -6.88
C ASN A 81 4.39 12.06 -7.85
N GLY A 82 4.13 10.80 -7.50
CA GLY A 82 4.35 9.66 -8.38
C GLY A 82 3.25 9.44 -9.43
N ILE A 83 2.06 10.02 -9.25
CA ILE A 83 0.98 10.01 -10.24
C ILE A 83 1.17 11.14 -11.28
N ASP A 84 1.57 12.32 -10.81
CA ASP A 84 1.61 13.54 -11.62
C ASP A 84 2.93 13.74 -12.39
N ASN A 85 3.98 12.92 -12.15
CA ASN A 85 5.30 12.99 -12.82
C ASN A 85 5.65 11.70 -13.56
#